data_AF-A0A0C2MNR2-F1
#
_entry.id   AF-A0A0C2MNR2-F1
#
_cell.length_a   1.000
_cell.length_b   1.000
_cell.length_c   1.000
_cell.angle_alpha   90.00
_cell.angle_beta   90.00
_cell.angle_gamma   90.00
#
_symmetry.space_group_name_H-M   'P 1'
#
loop_
_entity.id
_entity.type
_entity.pdbx_description
1 polymer ?
#
loop_
_entity_poly.entity_id
_entity_poly.type
_entity_poly.pdbx_seq_one_letter_code
_entity_poly.pdbx_strand_id
1 'polypeptide(L)' 'MLCFEAICLGAINSLSKNFACVKEFARAYPELTNKITNEHPEYFIDGSILQACINDKEILRKLLGSGCVAM' A
#
# COMPACT_ATOMS: atom_id res chain seq x y z
N MET A 1 -8.39 -5.03 -6.72
CA MET A 1 -8.34 -3.91 -7.68
C MET A 1 -7.03 -3.99 -8.43
N LEU A 2 -7.03 -4.58 -9.63
CA LEU A 2 -5.80 -4.98 -10.33
C LEU A 2 -4.87 -3.81 -10.69
N CYS A 3 -5.40 -2.59 -10.84
CA CYS A 3 -4.59 -1.41 -11.18
C CYS A 3 -3.67 -0.98 -10.02
N PHE A 4 -4.16 -1.00 -8.78
CA PHE A 4 -3.33 -0.61 -7.62
C PHE A 4 -2.20 -1.61 -7.38
N GLU A 5 -2.51 -2.90 -7.47
CA GLU A 5 -1.53 -3.97 -7.37
C GLU A 5 -0.43 -3.84 -8.44
N ALA A 6 -0.79 -3.52 -9.69
CA ALA A 6 0.19 -3.27 -10.75
C ALA A 6 1.11 -2.07 -10.45
N ILE A 7 0.59 -1.00 -9.84
CA ILE A 7 1.39 0.15 -9.41
C ILE A 7 2.36 -0.28 -8.30
N CYS A 8 1.89 -1.05 -7.31
CA CYS A 8 2.71 -1.60 -6.24
C CYS A 8 3.84 -2.49 -6.80
N LEU A 9 3.51 -3.39 -7.73
CA LEU A 9 4.47 -4.25 -8.43
C LEU A 9 5.51 -3.43 -9.21
N GLY A 10 5.07 -2.41 -9.93
CA GLY A 10 5.99 -1.53 -10.66
C GLY A 10 6.95 -0.79 -9.73
N ALA A 11 6.44 -0.29 -8.60
CA ALA A 11 7.24 0.41 -7.61
C ALA A 11 8.29 -0.50 -6.95
N ILE A 12 7.90 -1.72 -6.53
CA ILE A 12 8.79 -2.64 -5.82
C ILE A 12 9.88 -3.23 -6.72
N ASN A 13 9.57 -3.46 -8.00
CA ASN A 13 10.51 -3.98 -8.99
C ASN A 13 11.39 -2.88 -9.61
N SER A 14 11.13 -1.61 -9.31
CA SER A 14 12.00 -0.52 -9.76
C SER A 14 13.32 -0.53 -8.96
N LEU A 15 14.46 -0.36 -9.65
CA LEU A 15 15.78 -0.31 -9.02
C LEU A 15 15.88 0.76 -7.92
N SER A 16 15.16 1.87 -8.09
CA SER A 16 15.13 2.99 -7.14
C SER A 16 14.06 2.87 -6.04
N LYS A 17 13.19 1.83 -6.08
CA LYS A 17 12.02 1.68 -5.19
C LYS A 17 11.24 2.99 -5.00
N ASN A 18 10.89 3.64 -6.12
CA ASN A 18 10.23 4.94 -6.07
C ASN A 18 8.73 4.79 -5.78
N PHE A 19 8.30 5.13 -4.57
CA PHE A 19 6.91 5.05 -4.14
C PHE A 19 6.07 6.30 -4.45
N ALA A 20 6.60 7.29 -5.18
CA ALA A 20 5.88 8.54 -5.49
C ALA A 20 4.55 8.28 -6.20
N CYS A 21 4.52 7.35 -7.17
CA CYS A 21 3.29 7.01 -7.87
C CYS A 21 2.22 6.43 -6.93
N VAL A 22 2.63 5.54 -6.01
CA VAL A 22 1.71 4.96 -5.02
C VAL A 22 1.20 6.03 -4.05
N LYS A 23 2.09 6.93 -3.60
CA LYS A 23 1.72 8.06 -2.71
C LYS A 23 0.73 9.01 -3.35
N GLU A 24 0.97 9.39 -4.61
CA GLU A 24 0.06 10.28 -5.33
C GLU A 24 -1.29 9.60 -5.59
N PHE A 25 -1.30 8.31 -5.89
CA PHE A 25 -2.55 7.54 -6.00
C PHE A 25 -3.33 7.54 -4.68
N ALA A 26 -2.67 7.25 -3.56
CA ALA A 26 -3.30 7.22 -2.25
C ALA A 26 -3.85 8.59 -1.84
N ARG A 27 -3.15 9.66 -2.22
CA ARG A 27 -3.59 11.04 -1.97
C ARG A 27 -4.77 11.44 -2.86
N ALA A 28 -4.77 11.02 -4.12
CA ALA A 28 -5.82 11.36 -5.08
C ALA A 28 -7.13 10.58 -4.81
N TYR A 29 -7.04 9.36 -4.27
CA TYR A 29 -8.18 8.47 -4.08
C TYR A 29 -8.27 7.90 -2.65
N PRO A 30 -8.42 8.75 -1.61
CA PRO A 30 -8.34 8.32 -0.21
C PRO A 30 -9.43 7.32 0.20
N GLU A 31 -10.67 7.47 -0.31
CA GLU A 31 -11.75 6.50 -0.04
C GLU A 31 -11.43 5.12 -0.60
N LEU A 32 -10.85 5.10 -1.81
CA LEU A 32 -10.48 3.86 -2.47
C LEU A 32 -9.30 3.20 -1.76
N THR A 33 -8.30 3.98 -1.35
CA THR A 33 -7.18 3.47 -0.55
C THR A 33 -7.68 2.90 0.76
N ASN A 34 -8.57 3.58 1.47
CA ASN A 34 -9.20 3.04 2.68
C ASN A 34 -9.96 1.74 2.41
N LYS A 35 -10.69 1.65 1.30
CA LYS A 35 -11.38 0.42 0.91
C LYS A 35 -10.40 -0.72 0.70
N ILE A 36 -9.32 -0.48 -0.05
CA ILE A 36 -8.26 -1.47 -0.29
C ILE A 36 -7.63 -1.90 1.04
N THR A 37 -7.31 -0.97 1.94
CA THR A 37 -6.70 -1.27 3.24
C THR A 37 -7.60 -2.13 4.14
N ASN A 38 -8.92 -1.95 4.09
CA ASN A 38 -9.85 -2.69 4.94
C ASN A 38 -10.32 -4.02 4.34
N GLU A 39 -10.54 -4.05 3.03
CA GLU A 39 -11.13 -5.21 2.35
C GLU A 39 -10.09 -6.09 1.65
N HIS A 40 -8.98 -5.49 1.19
CA HIS A 40 -7.95 -6.16 0.38
C HIS A 40 -6.51 -5.72 0.73
N PRO A 41 -6.09 -5.85 2.00
CA PRO A 41 -4.75 -5.46 2.42
C PRO A 41 -3.63 -6.21 1.67
N GLU A 42 -3.91 -7.38 1.10
CA GLU A 42 -2.99 -8.20 0.31
C GLU A 42 -2.45 -7.48 -0.95
N TYR A 43 -3.13 -6.44 -1.44
CA TYR A 43 -2.63 -5.64 -2.56
C TYR A 43 -1.50 -4.68 -2.17
N PHE A 44 -1.27 -4.47 -0.88
CA PHE A 44 -0.03 -3.86 -0.39
C PHE A 44 1.02 -4.97 -0.29
N ILE A 45 1.70 -5.20 -1.40
CA ILE A 45 2.63 -6.32 -1.63
C ILE A 45 3.91 -6.20 -0.77
N ASP A 46 4.13 -5.05 -0.14
CA ASP A 46 5.30 -4.75 0.69
C ASP A 46 4.91 -3.75 1.80
N GLY A 47 5.42 -3.98 3.02
CA GLY A 47 5.14 -3.13 4.18
C GLY A 47 5.59 -1.68 4.03
N SER A 48 6.61 -1.40 3.23
CA SER A 48 7.09 -0.04 2.90
C SER A 48 6.10 0.72 2.03
N ILE A 49 5.40 0.02 1.14
CA ILE A 49 4.33 0.61 0.31
C ILE A 49 3.16 0.98 1.20
N LEU A 50 2.79 0.11 2.14
CA LEU A 50 1.74 0.40 3.12
C LEU A 50 2.10 1.63 3.97
N GLN A 51 3.33 1.71 4.49
CA GLN A 51 3.84 2.87 5.25
C GLN A 51 3.86 4.15 4.42
N ALA A 52 4.10 4.05 3.11
CA ALA A 52 4.09 5.20 2.22
C ALA A 52 2.67 5.75 1.99
N CYS A 53 1.63 4.91 2.06
CA CYS A 53 0.25 5.27 1.75
C CYS A 53 -0.60 5.61 2.97
N ILE A 54 -0.33 4.98 4.12
CA ILE A 54 -1.12 5.10 5.33
C ILE A 54 -0.33 5.89 6.38
N ASN A 55 -0.87 7.02 6.81
CA ASN A 55 -0.31 7.80 7.93
C ASN A 55 -0.87 7.41 9.29
N ASP A 56 -1.91 6.56 9.31
CA ASP A 56 -2.53 6.09 10.55
C ASP A 56 -1.69 4.97 11.20
N LYS A 57 -1.15 5.28 12.37
CA LYS A 57 -0.25 4.39 13.11
C LYS A 57 -0.96 3.15 13.67
N GLU A 58 -2.25 3.24 14.01
CA GLU A 58 -2.99 2.08 14.51
C GLU A 58 -3.27 1.09 13.38
N ILE A 59 -3.70 1.60 12.22
CA ILE A 59 -3.92 0.79 11.02
C ILE A 59 -2.62 0.11 10.59
N LEU A 60 -1.51 0.84 10.57
CA LEU A 60 -0.19 0.28 10.24
C LEU A 60 0.22 -0.84 11.19
N ARG A 61 0.07 -0.63 12.52
CA ARG A 61 0.43 -1.67 13.51
C ARG A 61 -0.42 -2.92 13.36
N LYS A 62 -1.73 -2.75 13.09
CA LYS A 62 -2.64 -3.87 12.87
C LYS A 62 -2.23 -4.70 11.67
N LEU A 63 -1.97 -4.06 10.52
CA LEU A 63 -1.71 -4.74 9.25
C LEU A 63 -0.30 -5.34 9.14
N LEU A 64 0.71 -4.67 9.71
CA LEU A 64 2.09 -5.19 9.76
C LEU A 64 2.24 -6.28 10.82
N GLY A 65 1.48 -6.20 11.93
CA GLY A 65 1.50 -7.21 12.99
C GLY A 65 0.67 -8.45 12.70
N SER A 66 -0.30 -8.39 11.78
CA SER A 66 -1.21 -9.51 11.47
C SER A 66 -0.69 -10.47 10.39
N GLY A 67 0.46 -10.20 9.77
CA GLY A 67 0.98 -11.00 8.65
C GLY A 67 0.14 -10.90 7.37
N CYS A 68 -0.79 -9.92 7.29
CA CYS A 68 -1.62 -9.67 6.12
C CYS A 68 -0.87 -9.01 4.96
N VAL A 69 0.29 -8.43 5.23
CA VAL A 69 1.20 -7.82 4.26
C VAL A 69 2.50 -8.60 4.29
N ALA A 70 2.98 -9.05 3.12
CA ALA A 70 4.26 -9.72 3.01
C ALA A 70 5.37 -8.79 3.53
N MET A 71 6.16 -9.31 4.48
CA MET A 71 7.26 -8.60 5.12
C MET A 71 8.47 -8.49 4.20
#